data_AF-A0A7C4MGI9-F1
#
_entry.id   AF-A0A7C4MGI9-F1
#
_cell.length_a   1.000
_cell.length_b   1.000
_cell.length_c   1.000
_cell.angle_alpha   90.00
_cell.angle_beta   90.00
_cell.angle_gamma   90.00
#
_symmetry.space_group_name_H-M   'P 1'
#
loop_
_entity.id
_entity.type
_entity.pdbx_description
1 polymer ?
#
loop_
_entity_poly.entity_id
_entity_poly.type
_entity_poly.pdbx_seq_one_letter_code
_entity_poly.pdbx_strand_id
1 'polypeptide(L)'
;MEILDCEVLTGNVNLEEEVKYGYTSDLLSEVIGKAHPDSVWITIQSHLNIVAVAVLVGIKAIVVCEGKTVDPKVVEKAIQEKVAIITTRENSFRTSGKLYEAGLR
;
A
#
# COMPACT_ATOMS: atom_id res chain seq x y z
N MET A 1 12.87 2.98 -15.08
CA MET A 1 13.62 2.61 -13.86
C MET A 1 12.60 2.02 -12.91
N GLU A 2 12.79 0.80 -12.42
CA GLU A 2 11.94 0.26 -11.35
C GLU A 2 12.19 1.09 -10.08
N ILE A 3 11.11 1.61 -9.48
CA ILE A 3 11.20 2.51 -8.32
C ILE A 3 11.50 1.70 -7.05
N LEU A 4 10.84 0.55 -6.89
CA LEU A 4 10.97 -0.34 -5.74
C LEU A 4 11.38 -1.74 -6.22
N ASP A 5 12.26 -2.39 -5.46
CA ASP A 5 12.44 -3.84 -5.53
C ASP A 5 11.29 -4.46 -4.73
N CYS A 6 10.29 -4.98 -5.44
CA CYS A 6 9.01 -5.37 -4.85
C CYS A 6 8.32 -6.51 -5.60
N GLU A 7 7.36 -7.13 -4.94
CA GLU A 7 6.47 -8.13 -5.50
C GLU A 7 5.03 -7.63 -5.43
N VAL A 8 4.32 -7.68 -6.55
CA VAL A 8 2.89 -7.30 -6.62
C VAL A 8 2.05 -8.55 -6.37
N LEU A 9 1.50 -8.66 -5.16
CA LEU A 9 0.76 -9.85 -4.72
C LEU A 9 -0.62 -9.96 -5.37
N THR A 10 -1.20 -8.83 -5.77
CA THR A 10 -2.54 -8.74 -6.38
C THR A 10 -2.53 -8.77 -7.91
N GLY A 11 -1.39 -9.04 -8.56
CA GLY A 11 -1.27 -9.02 -10.01
C GLY A 11 -1.63 -7.66 -10.62
N ASN A 12 -2.52 -7.65 -11.62
CA ASN A 12 -2.87 -6.44 -12.36
C ASN A 12 -3.98 -5.59 -11.73
N VAL A 13 -4.34 -5.85 -10.48
CA VAL A 13 -5.38 -5.07 -9.78
C VAL A 13 -4.93 -3.62 -9.64
N ASN A 14 -5.81 -2.71 -10.06
CA ASN A 14 -5.70 -1.26 -9.85
C ASN A 14 -4.50 -0.57 -10.53
N LEU A 15 -3.91 -1.19 -11.56
CA LEU A 15 -2.74 -0.63 -12.27
C LEU A 15 -3.04 0.63 -13.10
N GLU A 16 -4.30 0.86 -13.47
CA GLU A 16 -4.71 1.99 -14.31
C GLU A 16 -5.12 3.22 -13.49
N GLU A 17 -5.28 3.07 -12.18
CA GLU A 17 -5.67 4.19 -11.31
C GLU A 17 -4.46 5.05 -10.95
N GLU A 18 -4.65 6.36 -10.99
CA GLU A 18 -3.59 7.32 -10.69
C GLU A 18 -3.37 7.41 -9.17
N VAL A 19 -2.13 7.14 -8.74
CA VAL A 19 -1.70 7.36 -7.35
C VAL A 19 -0.97 8.69 -7.27
N LYS A 20 -1.51 9.62 -6.47
CA LYS A 20 -0.98 11.00 -6.35
C LYS A 20 -0.22 11.23 -5.06
N TYR A 21 -0.65 10.56 -4.00
CA TYR A 21 -0.20 10.85 -2.65
C TYR A 21 0.49 9.64 -1.99
N GLY A 22 1.39 9.91 -1.07
CA GLY A 22 2.00 8.89 -0.21
C GLY A 22 1.57 9.08 1.25
N TYR A 23 1.24 8.00 1.95
CA TYR A 23 1.03 8.05 3.40
C TYR A 23 1.73 6.89 4.10
N THR A 24 2.48 7.17 5.16
CA THR A 24 3.24 6.17 5.91
C THR A 24 2.82 6.17 7.37
N SER A 25 2.25 5.07 7.83
CA SER A 25 1.90 4.88 9.24
C SER A 25 1.49 3.43 9.49
N ASP A 26 1.76 2.92 10.69
CA ASP A 26 1.24 1.62 11.14
C ASP A 26 0.05 1.77 12.08
N LEU A 27 -0.32 3.00 12.46
CA LEU A 27 -1.47 3.22 13.33
C LEU A 27 -2.73 3.42 12.47
N LEU A 28 -3.61 2.41 12.46
CA LEU A 28 -4.81 2.42 11.60
C LEU A 28 -5.67 3.67 11.78
N SER A 29 -5.83 4.18 13.01
CA SER A 29 -6.61 5.38 13.28
C SER A 29 -6.02 6.64 12.64
N GLU A 30 -4.69 6.72 12.53
CA GLU A 30 -4.02 7.83 11.85
C GLU A 30 -4.23 7.75 10.34
N VAL A 31 -4.19 6.54 9.77
CA VAL A 31 -4.45 6.33 8.34
C VAL A 31 -5.89 6.75 8.02
N ILE A 32 -6.86 6.29 8.81
CA ILE A 32 -8.27 6.66 8.64
C ILE A 32 -8.48 8.18 8.73
N GLY A 33 -7.80 8.84 9.67
CA GLY A 33 -8.02 10.27 9.94
C GLY A 33 -7.25 11.24 9.05
N LYS A 34 -6.16 10.79 8.39
CA LYS A 34 -5.19 11.70 7.76
C LYS A 34 -4.70 11.29 6.37
N ALA A 35 -4.83 10.03 5.97
CA ALA A 35 -4.42 9.65 4.61
C ALA A 35 -5.37 10.25 3.58
N HIS A 36 -4.82 10.74 2.47
CA HIS A 36 -5.61 11.27 1.37
C HIS A 36 -6.17 10.09 0.54
N PRO A 37 -7.38 10.22 -0.04
CA PRO A 37 -7.79 9.35 -1.14
C PRO A 37 -6.75 9.34 -2.27
N ASP A 38 -6.77 8.33 -3.14
CA ASP A 38 -5.80 8.25 -4.26
C ASP A 38 -4.33 8.17 -3.80
N SER A 39 -4.10 7.66 -2.58
CA SER A 39 -2.76 7.47 -2.03
C SER A 39 -2.28 6.02 -2.14
N VAL A 40 -0.96 5.86 -2.03
CA VAL A 40 -0.32 4.62 -1.61
C VAL A 40 -0.05 4.68 -0.11
N TRP A 41 -0.45 3.63 0.59
CA TRP A 41 -0.21 3.49 2.02
C TRP A 41 0.97 2.55 2.29
N ILE A 42 1.98 3.04 2.98
CA ILE A 42 3.21 2.32 3.34
C ILE A 42 3.11 1.91 4.81
N THR A 43 3.21 0.61 5.08
CA THR A 43 3.04 0.03 6.42
C THR A 43 3.81 -1.29 6.57
N ILE A 44 4.01 -1.77 7.80
CA ILE A 44 4.43 -3.14 8.10
C ILE A 44 3.26 -4.06 8.46
N GLN A 45 2.02 -3.54 8.48
CA GLN A 45 0.85 -4.35 8.78
C GLN A 45 0.48 -5.25 7.59
N SER A 46 0.20 -6.53 7.86
CA SER A 46 -0.08 -7.54 6.82
C SER A 46 -1.40 -8.31 7.04
N HIS A 47 -2.25 -7.85 7.96
CA HIS A 47 -3.52 -8.51 8.31
C HIS A 47 -4.71 -7.86 7.59
N LEU A 48 -5.86 -8.53 7.64
CA LEU A 48 -7.07 -8.17 6.87
C LEU A 48 -7.55 -6.73 7.03
N ASN A 49 -7.35 -6.10 8.19
CA ASN A 49 -7.83 -4.73 8.43
C ASN A 49 -7.18 -3.67 7.52
N ILE A 50 -5.99 -3.93 6.96
CA ILE A 50 -5.35 -2.98 6.05
C ILE A 50 -6.20 -2.78 4.78
N VAL A 51 -6.85 -3.84 4.31
CA VAL A 51 -7.74 -3.77 3.14
C VAL A 51 -9.00 -2.97 3.48
N ALA A 52 -9.62 -3.25 4.63
CA ALA A 52 -10.82 -2.54 5.05
C ALA A 52 -10.57 -1.03 5.23
N VAL A 53 -9.42 -0.65 5.82
CA VAL A 53 -9.03 0.76 5.95
C VAL A 53 -8.74 1.39 4.59
N ALA A 54 -8.06 0.68 3.70
CA ALA A 54 -7.77 1.20 2.37
C ALA A 54 -9.05 1.51 1.58
N VAL A 55 -10.03 0.61 1.62
CA VAL A 55 -11.36 0.83 1.01
C VAL A 55 -12.07 2.02 1.64
N LEU A 56 -12.09 2.10 2.97
CA LEU A 56 -12.76 3.17 3.70
C LEU A 56 -12.22 4.56 3.34
N VAL A 57 -10.90 4.68 3.20
CA VAL A 57 -10.21 5.96 2.92
C VAL A 57 -10.18 6.27 1.42
N GLY A 58 -10.27 5.26 0.54
CA GLY A 58 -10.03 5.43 -0.89
C GLY A 58 -8.55 5.34 -1.28
N ILE A 59 -7.75 4.60 -0.49
CA ILE A 59 -6.36 4.24 -0.80
C ILE A 59 -6.35 3.24 -1.95
N LYS A 60 -5.46 3.44 -2.92
CA LYS A 60 -5.39 2.65 -4.16
C LYS A 60 -4.45 1.46 -4.05
N ALA A 61 -3.38 1.62 -3.27
CA ALA A 61 -2.35 0.61 -3.10
C ALA A 61 -1.81 0.59 -1.67
N ILE A 62 -1.42 -0.59 -1.20
CA ILE A 62 -0.76 -0.80 0.07
C ILE A 62 0.61 -1.42 -0.20
N VAL A 63 1.67 -0.82 0.33
CA VAL A 63 3.03 -1.37 0.31
C VAL A 63 3.37 -1.91 1.70
N VAL A 64 3.45 -3.23 1.80
CA VAL A 64 3.83 -3.95 3.01
C VAL A 64 5.37 -4.09 3.04
N CYS A 65 5.99 -3.45 4.02
CA CYS A 65 7.44 -3.35 4.14
C CYS A 65 8.05 -4.48 4.99
N GLU A 66 9.38 -4.47 5.12
CA GLU A 66 10.19 -5.38 5.95
C GLU A 66 10.07 -6.87 5.58
N GLY A 67 9.69 -7.17 4.35
CA GLY A 67 9.57 -8.55 3.86
C GLY A 67 8.49 -9.34 4.59
N LYS A 68 7.48 -8.66 5.16
CA LYS A 68 6.36 -9.33 5.81
C LYS A 68 5.58 -10.17 4.81
N THR A 69 5.25 -11.39 5.22
CA THR A 69 4.33 -12.25 4.48
C THR A 69 2.90 -11.75 4.66
N VAL A 70 2.16 -11.65 3.56
CA VAL A 70 0.73 -11.36 3.54
C VAL A 70 -0.02 -12.66 3.30
N ASP A 71 -1.00 -12.95 4.15
CA ASP A 71 -1.80 -14.18 4.01
C ASP A 71 -2.59 -14.14 2.69
N PRO A 72 -2.68 -15.26 1.94
CA PRO A 72 -3.43 -15.32 0.69
C PRO A 72 -4.88 -14.83 0.80
N LYS A 73 -5.54 -15.02 1.94
CA LYS A 73 -6.91 -14.51 2.18
C LYS A 73 -6.98 -12.98 2.18
N VAL A 74 -5.92 -12.31 2.65
CA VAL A 74 -5.82 -10.84 2.61
C VAL A 74 -5.63 -10.38 1.17
N VAL A 75 -4.81 -11.07 0.39
CA VAL A 75 -4.62 -10.81 -1.05
C VAL A 75 -5.92 -11.01 -1.82
N GLU A 76 -6.62 -12.12 -1.61
CA GLU A 76 -7.94 -12.38 -2.22
C GLU A 76 -8.95 -11.27 -1.89
N LYS A 77 -9.00 -10.84 -0.64
CA LYS A 77 -9.89 -9.76 -0.23
C LYS A 77 -9.52 -8.44 -0.91
N ALA A 78 -8.23 -8.13 -1.02
CA ALA A 78 -7.76 -6.92 -1.69
C ALA A 78 -8.11 -6.91 -3.19
N ILE A 79 -8.00 -8.07 -3.86
CA ILE A 79 -8.44 -8.23 -5.26
C ILE A 79 -9.94 -7.93 -5.40
N GLN A 80 -10.78 -8.48 -4.52
CA GLN A 80 -12.22 -8.24 -4.55
C GLN A 80 -12.58 -6.77 -4.36
N GLU A 81 -11.86 -6.09 -3.47
CA GLU A 81 -12.07 -4.68 -3.13
C GLU A 81 -11.31 -3.71 -4.04
N LYS A 82 -10.61 -4.23 -5.06
CA LYS A 82 -9.80 -3.45 -6.01
C LYS A 82 -8.71 -2.58 -5.34
N VAL A 83 -8.08 -3.11 -4.29
CA VAL A 83 -6.92 -2.50 -3.64
C VAL A 83 -5.67 -3.29 -4.03
N ALA A 84 -4.65 -2.62 -4.55
CA ALA A 84 -3.39 -3.28 -4.86
C ALA A 84 -2.59 -3.58 -3.58
N ILE A 85 -2.01 -4.78 -3.47
CA ILE A 85 -1.03 -5.10 -2.41
C ILE A 85 0.31 -5.40 -3.04
N ILE A 86 1.32 -4.68 -2.57
CA ILE A 86 2.71 -4.78 -2.95
C ILE A 86 3.50 -5.14 -1.68
N THR A 87 4.51 -6.00 -1.78
CA THR A 87 5.44 -6.26 -0.68
C THR A 87 6.86 -5.92 -1.10
N THR A 88 7.66 -5.45 -0.15
CA THR A 88 9.09 -5.18 -0.35
C THR A 88 9.89 -5.57 0.89
N ARG A 89 11.15 -5.94 0.68
CA ARG A 89 12.11 -6.17 1.78
C ARG A 89 12.64 -4.88 2.37
N GLU A 90 12.40 -3.74 1.73
CA GLU A 90 12.82 -2.43 2.24
C GLU A 90 11.97 -2.01 3.45
N ASN A 91 12.55 -1.15 4.30
CA ASN A 91 11.81 -0.56 5.42
C ASN A 91 10.95 0.63 4.96
N SER A 92 9.96 0.99 5.77
CA SER A 92 9.01 2.06 5.44
C SER A 92 9.68 3.39 5.10
N PHE A 93 10.80 3.74 5.74
CA PHE A 93 11.54 4.98 5.46
C PHE A 93 12.11 5.01 4.03
N ARG A 94 12.83 3.95 3.63
CA ARG A 94 13.40 3.86 2.27
C ARG A 94 12.32 3.82 1.21
N THR A 95 11.28 3.02 1.43
CA THR A 95 10.12 2.94 0.55
C THR A 95 9.47 4.31 0.37
N SER A 96 9.24 5.04 1.47
CA SER A 96 8.69 6.40 1.43
C SER A 96 9.57 7.36 0.65
N GLY A 97 10.88 7.36 0.89
CA GLY A 97 11.83 8.25 0.20
C GLY A 97 11.82 8.05 -1.31
N LYS A 98 11.87 6.79 -1.77
CA LYS A 98 11.84 6.47 -3.20
C LYS A 98 10.53 6.87 -3.87
N LEU A 99 9.40 6.63 -3.22
CA LEU A 99 8.09 7.01 -3.76
C LEU A 99 7.93 8.53 -3.80
N TYR A 100 8.43 9.25 -2.80
CA TYR A 100 8.46 10.72 -2.81
C TYR A 100 9.34 11.28 -3.95
N GLU A 101 10.53 10.73 -4.14
CA GLU A 101 11.43 11.07 -5.26
C GLU A 101 10.79 10.78 -6.63
N ALA A 102 9.97 9.73 -6.73
CA ALA A 102 9.22 9.40 -7.93
C ALA A 102 8.05 10.36 -8.25
N GLY A 103 7.78 11.33 -7.38
CA GLY A 103 6.81 12.40 -7.63
C GLY A 103 5.54 12.34 -6.79
N LEU A 104 5.36 11.31 -5.95
CA LEU A 104 4.25 11.28 -5.00
C LEU A 104 4.39 12.39 -3.97
N ARG A 105 3.26 12.90 -3.47
CA ARG A 105 3.22 14.04 -2.54
C ARG A 105 2.55 13.71 -1.21
#